data_AF-A0A9E2FRY8-F1
#
_entry.id   AF-A0A9E2FRY8-F1
#
_cell.length_a   1.000
_cell.length_b   1.000
_cell.length_c   1.000
_cell.angle_alpha   90.00
_cell.angle_beta   90.00
_cell.angle_gamma   90.00
#
_symmetry.space_group_name_H-M   'P 1'
#
loop_
_entity.id
_entity.type
_entity.pdbx_description
1 polymer ?
#
loop_
_entity_poly.entity_id
_entity_poly.type
_entity_poly.pdbx_seq_one_letter_code
_entity_poly.pdbx_strand_id
1 'polypeptide(L)'
;MENVEKICGAFWLLSEKKIEQRFSLINVGHIYASPAIINAKLYINYDSEFEMFNAKFGSSLELESSKVRRGKNNCKYITVSGMNLYHSEPAEQVVIEIKTPVKPGVYKCWISAKMNETDLGVHKFKIKIL
;
A
#
# COMPACT_ATOMS: atom_id res chain seq x y z
N MET A 1 11.31 30.05 14.63
CA MET A 1 9.93 30.10 14.10
C MET A 1 9.54 28.70 13.70
N GLU A 2 8.83 28.05 14.61
CA GLU A 2 8.16 26.76 14.41
C GLU A 2 7.10 26.88 13.31
N ASN A 3 6.92 25.80 12.56
CA ASN A 3 5.62 25.45 11.99
C ASN A 3 5.45 23.94 12.12
N VAL A 4 4.73 23.57 13.16
CA VAL A 4 4.18 22.25 13.46
C VAL A 4 2.84 22.16 12.73
N GLU A 5 2.55 21.07 12.01
CA GLU A 5 1.42 20.20 12.33
C GLU A 5 1.19 19.04 11.32
N LYS A 6 1.12 17.84 11.92
CA LYS A 6 0.22 16.70 11.63
C LYS A 6 0.23 16.08 10.22
N ILE A 7 0.96 14.98 10.10
CA ILE A 7 0.52 13.86 9.25
C ILE A 7 -0.20 12.86 10.16
N CYS A 8 -1.52 12.77 9.98
CA CYS A 8 -2.43 11.82 10.61
C CYS A 8 -1.94 10.37 10.43
N GLY A 9 -1.29 9.81 11.44
CA GLY A 9 -1.10 8.37 11.56
C GLY A 9 -2.41 7.72 11.99
N ALA A 10 -3.01 6.93 11.12
CA ALA A 10 -4.19 6.13 11.47
C ALA A 10 -3.85 5.18 12.64
N PHE A 11 -4.60 5.31 13.73
CA PHE A 11 -4.40 4.61 15.00
C PHE A 11 -5.32 3.37 15.02
N TRP A 12 -4.76 2.16 15.14
CA TRP A 12 -5.56 0.93 15.17
C TRP A 12 -5.14 0.03 16.37
N LEU A 13 -6.06 -0.15 17.32
CA LEU A 13 -5.95 -1.03 18.50
C LEU A 13 -6.35 -2.48 18.13
N LEU A 14 -5.48 -3.28 17.51
CA LEU A 14 -5.89 -4.63 17.08
C LEU A 14 -4.73 -5.64 17.17
N SER A 15 -4.68 -6.49 18.19
CA SER A 15 -3.84 -7.71 18.20
C SER A 15 -4.64 -8.91 17.67
N GLU A 16 -4.00 -9.77 16.88
CA GLU A 16 -4.56 -10.99 16.23
C GLU A 16 -5.80 -10.83 15.36
N LYS A 17 -6.18 -9.62 15.00
CA LYS A 17 -7.37 -9.40 14.16
C LYS A 17 -7.00 -9.47 12.70
N LYS A 18 -7.80 -10.22 11.94
CA LYS A 18 -7.85 -10.05 10.50
C LYS A 18 -8.50 -8.70 10.18
N ILE A 19 -7.80 -7.88 9.42
CA ILE A 19 -8.24 -6.55 9.04
C ILE A 19 -8.11 -6.35 7.54
N GLU A 20 -9.03 -5.57 6.98
CA GLU A 20 -8.90 -5.02 5.64
C GLU A 20 -8.32 -3.61 5.74
N GLN A 21 -7.13 -3.40 5.18
CA GLN A 21 -6.54 -2.08 5.05
C GLN A 21 -6.76 -1.56 3.63
N ARG A 22 -7.36 -0.37 3.51
CA ARG A 22 -7.67 0.27 2.22
C ARG A 22 -6.67 1.38 1.93
N PHE A 23 -6.20 1.42 0.69
CA PHE A 23 -5.33 2.46 0.14
C PHE A 23 -6.00 3.09 -1.07
N SER A 24 -6.02 4.42 -1.09
CA SER A 24 -6.48 5.20 -2.24
C SER A 24 -5.26 5.72 -3.00
N LEU A 25 -5.18 5.38 -4.28
CA LEU A 25 -4.08 5.74 -5.16
C LEU A 25 -4.54 6.84 -6.09
N ILE A 26 -3.80 7.95 -6.11
CA ILE A 26 -4.12 9.12 -6.92
C ILE A 26 -2.92 9.42 -7.81
N ASN A 27 -3.16 9.63 -9.11
CA ASN A 27 -2.15 10.18 -10.00
C ASN A 27 -2.11 11.71 -9.85
N VAL A 28 -1.17 12.18 -9.03
CA VAL A 28 -0.98 13.63 -8.78
C VAL A 28 -0.47 14.36 -10.04
N GLY A 29 0.12 13.65 -11.02
CA GLY A 29 0.77 14.25 -12.18
C GLY A 29 2.04 15.03 -11.83
N HIS A 30 2.75 15.51 -12.84
CA HIS A 30 3.84 16.46 -12.70
C HIS A 30 3.39 17.85 -13.15
N ILE A 31 4.04 18.91 -12.62
CA ILE A 31 3.70 20.32 -12.88
C ILE A 31 3.59 20.65 -14.39
N TYR A 32 4.38 19.98 -15.23
CA TYR A 32 4.44 20.23 -16.68
C TYR A 32 3.77 19.16 -17.54
N ALA A 33 3.36 18.03 -16.96
CA ALA A 33 2.73 16.95 -17.69
C ALA A 33 1.95 16.04 -16.73
N SER A 34 0.77 15.63 -17.17
CA SER A 34 -0.12 14.74 -16.42
C SER A 34 -0.31 13.41 -17.15
N PRO A 35 0.76 12.63 -17.40
CA PRO A 35 0.64 11.38 -18.12
C PRO A 35 -0.19 10.37 -17.34
N ALA A 36 -1.02 9.62 -18.05
CA ALA A 36 -1.67 8.44 -17.49
C ALA A 36 -0.60 7.40 -17.10
N ILE A 37 -0.74 6.81 -15.92
CA ILE A 37 0.09 5.69 -15.50
C ILE A 37 -0.65 4.42 -15.92
N ILE A 38 -0.14 3.74 -16.94
CA ILE A 38 -0.78 2.55 -17.51
C ILE A 38 -0.04 1.30 -17.02
N ASN A 39 -0.79 0.26 -16.65
CA ASN A 39 -0.23 -1.02 -16.20
C ASN A 39 0.74 -0.86 -15.01
N ALA A 40 0.37 -0.01 -14.05
CA ALA A 40 1.09 0.14 -12.81
C ALA A 40 1.13 -1.19 -12.05
N LYS A 41 2.28 -1.45 -11.44
CA LYS A 41 2.55 -2.57 -10.56
C LYS A 41 2.87 -2.04 -9.18
N LEU A 42 2.10 -2.47 -8.19
CA LEU A 42 2.30 -2.14 -6.80
C LEU A 42 2.88 -3.33 -6.05
N TYR A 43 3.84 -3.04 -5.18
CA TYR A 43 4.40 -3.98 -4.23
C TYR A 43 4.02 -3.50 -2.85
N ILE A 44 3.07 -4.18 -2.21
CA ILE A 44 2.56 -3.83 -0.89
C ILE A 44 3.34 -4.67 0.12
N ASN A 45 4.21 -4.03 0.89
CA ASN A 45 5.16 -4.68 1.77
C ASN A 45 4.81 -4.45 3.24
N TYR A 46 4.85 -5.53 4.00
CA TYR A 46 4.70 -5.53 5.45
C TYR A 46 5.91 -6.21 6.10
N ASP A 47 6.16 -5.82 7.35
CA ASP A 47 7.10 -6.50 8.24
C ASP A 47 6.78 -8.01 8.34
N SER A 48 7.80 -8.83 8.63
CA SER A 48 7.68 -10.30 8.58
C SER A 48 6.66 -10.86 9.57
N GLU A 49 6.38 -10.11 10.63
CA GLU A 49 5.42 -10.46 11.68
C GLU A 49 3.96 -10.39 11.21
N PHE A 50 3.66 -9.67 10.12
CA PHE A 50 2.31 -9.66 9.55
C PHE A 50 2.07 -10.94 8.75
N GLU A 51 0.82 -11.41 8.76
CA GLU A 51 0.34 -12.36 7.75
C GLU A 51 -0.50 -11.59 6.74
N MET A 52 -0.34 -11.89 5.46
CA MET A 52 -1.16 -11.30 4.40
C MET A 52 -1.88 -12.45 3.70
N PHE A 53 -3.10 -12.20 3.25
CA PHE A 53 -3.94 -13.22 2.64
C PHE A 53 -4.27 -12.90 1.19
N ASN A 54 -4.78 -11.69 0.95
CA ASN A 54 -5.25 -11.28 -0.36
C ASN A 54 -5.15 -9.76 -0.53
N ALA A 55 -4.95 -9.32 -1.77
CA ALA A 55 -5.11 -7.94 -2.18
C ALA A 55 -6.22 -7.86 -3.24
N LYS A 56 -7.25 -7.06 -2.99
CA LYS A 56 -8.31 -6.73 -3.96
C LYS A 56 -8.04 -5.37 -4.59
N PHE A 57 -8.28 -5.24 -5.89
CA PHE A 57 -8.00 -4.05 -6.67
C PHE A 57 -8.86 -3.98 -7.93
N GLY A 58 -8.73 -2.91 -8.69
CA GLY A 58 -9.60 -2.60 -9.83
C GLY A 58 -10.71 -1.64 -9.44
N SER A 59 -11.37 -1.06 -10.43
CA SER A 59 -12.30 0.06 -10.23
C SER A 59 -13.51 -0.31 -9.36
N SER A 60 -13.83 -1.60 -9.23
CA SER A 60 -14.86 -2.16 -8.34
C SER A 60 -14.33 -3.22 -7.37
N LEU A 61 -13.00 -3.29 -7.14
CA LEU A 61 -12.34 -4.30 -6.30
C LEU A 61 -12.61 -5.75 -6.74
N GLU A 62 -12.81 -5.96 -8.04
CA GLU A 62 -13.16 -7.22 -8.67
C GLU A 62 -11.95 -8.12 -8.96
N LEU A 63 -10.75 -7.54 -9.02
CA LEU A 63 -9.50 -8.26 -9.23
C LEU A 63 -8.85 -8.60 -7.90
N GLU A 64 -8.14 -9.73 -7.86
CA GLU A 64 -7.47 -10.17 -6.65
C GLU A 64 -6.07 -10.76 -6.88
N SER A 65 -5.25 -10.70 -5.84
CA SER A 65 -3.90 -11.26 -5.80
C SER A 65 -3.60 -11.79 -4.40
N SER A 66 -3.50 -13.11 -4.29
CA SER A 66 -3.22 -13.81 -3.03
C SER A 66 -1.79 -14.31 -2.91
N LYS A 67 -0.96 -14.12 -3.95
CA LYS A 67 0.41 -14.64 -3.97
C LYS A 67 1.33 -13.79 -3.10
N VAL A 68 1.50 -14.21 -1.85
CA VAL A 68 2.47 -13.66 -0.91
C VAL A 68 3.89 -14.11 -1.28
N ARG A 69 4.81 -13.16 -1.31
CA ARG A 69 6.24 -13.39 -1.57
C ARG A 69 7.09 -12.81 -0.46
N ARG A 70 8.33 -13.28 -0.36
CA ARG A 70 9.33 -12.77 0.58
C ARG A 70 10.25 -11.79 -0.12
N GLY A 71 10.33 -10.58 0.40
CA GLY A 71 11.17 -9.49 -0.08
C GLY A 71 12.49 -9.38 0.68
N LYS A 72 13.17 -8.25 0.50
CA LYS A 72 14.38 -7.92 1.25
C LYS A 72 14.06 -7.81 2.75
N ASN A 73 15.05 -8.11 3.59
CA ASN A 73 14.95 -8.05 5.05
C ASN A 73 13.80 -8.88 5.65
N ASN A 74 13.51 -10.04 5.06
CA ASN A 74 12.45 -10.95 5.51
C ASN A 74 11.01 -10.39 5.40
N CYS A 75 10.81 -9.19 4.87
CA CYS A 75 9.48 -8.62 4.72
C CYS A 75 8.63 -9.46 3.77
N LYS A 76 7.32 -9.45 3.97
CA LYS A 76 6.38 -10.12 3.08
C LYS A 76 5.76 -9.07 2.16
N TYR A 77 5.51 -9.42 0.90
CA TYR A 77 4.74 -8.55 0.02
C TYR A 77 3.74 -9.28 -0.87
N ILE A 78 2.68 -8.58 -1.25
CA ILE A 78 1.78 -8.96 -2.35
C ILE A 78 2.03 -8.01 -3.52
N THR A 79 1.95 -8.55 -4.74
CA THR A 79 2.04 -7.74 -5.97
C THR A 79 0.66 -7.57 -6.56
N VAL A 80 0.31 -6.32 -6.87
CA VAL A 80 -0.85 -5.93 -7.67
C VAL A 80 -0.34 -5.39 -8.99
N SER A 81 -0.95 -5.75 -10.12
CA SER A 81 -0.49 -5.34 -11.45
C SER A 81 -1.65 -5.08 -12.39
N GLY A 82 -1.44 -4.23 -13.39
CA GLY A 82 -2.49 -3.88 -14.36
C GLY A 82 -3.34 -2.69 -13.93
N MET A 83 -2.91 -1.92 -12.93
CA MET A 83 -3.66 -0.73 -12.50
C MET A 83 -3.41 0.43 -13.46
N ASN A 84 -4.47 1.10 -13.88
CA ASN A 84 -4.39 2.31 -14.67
C ASN A 84 -4.79 3.50 -13.79
N LEU A 85 -3.92 4.52 -13.71
CA LEU A 85 -4.17 5.73 -12.92
C LEU A 85 -4.11 6.94 -13.83
N TYR A 86 -5.27 7.54 -14.08
CA TYR A 86 -5.39 8.74 -14.90
C TYR A 86 -5.36 9.98 -14.01
N HIS A 87 -4.80 11.06 -14.54
CA HIS A 87 -4.78 12.32 -13.83
C HIS A 87 -6.19 12.92 -13.75
N SER A 88 -6.51 13.54 -12.61
CA SER A 88 -7.83 14.13 -12.32
C SER A 88 -9.00 13.15 -12.30
N GLU A 89 -8.75 11.84 -12.36
CA GLU A 89 -9.75 10.81 -12.11
C GLU A 89 -9.85 10.47 -10.62
N PRO A 90 -10.98 9.86 -10.18
CA PRO A 90 -11.12 9.36 -8.82
C PRO A 90 -10.00 8.40 -8.43
N ALA A 91 -9.69 8.37 -7.13
CA ALA A 91 -8.66 7.50 -6.60
C ALA A 91 -9.03 6.02 -6.81
N GLU A 92 -8.13 5.25 -7.41
CA GLU A 92 -8.24 3.80 -7.48
C GLU A 92 -7.98 3.20 -6.10
N GLN A 93 -8.72 2.14 -5.78
CA GLN A 93 -8.65 1.53 -4.46
C GLN A 93 -7.88 0.21 -4.50
N VAL A 94 -7.09 -0.02 -3.46
CA VAL A 94 -6.48 -1.31 -3.17
C VAL A 94 -6.77 -1.69 -1.74
N VAL A 95 -7.26 -2.90 -1.53
CA VAL A 95 -7.61 -3.43 -0.21
C VAL A 95 -6.74 -4.64 0.06
N ILE A 96 -5.97 -4.61 1.14
CA ILE A 96 -5.15 -5.74 1.60
C ILE A 96 -5.79 -6.36 2.83
N GLU A 97 -6.01 -7.68 2.80
CA GLU A 97 -6.39 -8.46 3.97
C GLU A 97 -5.12 -8.93 4.70
N ILE A 98 -4.97 -8.53 5.96
CA ILE A 98 -3.81 -8.86 6.79
C ILE A 98 -4.24 -9.33 8.18
N LYS A 99 -3.42 -10.17 8.81
CA LYS A 99 -3.49 -10.46 10.25
C LYS A 99 -2.43 -9.62 10.95
N THR A 100 -2.83 -8.90 11.99
CA THR A 100 -1.89 -8.11 12.78
C THR A 100 -1.00 -9.02 13.66
N PRO A 101 0.26 -8.63 13.90
CA PRO A 101 1.14 -9.32 14.84
C PRO A 101 0.57 -9.41 16.25
N VAL A 102 0.96 -10.46 16.98
CA VAL A 102 0.67 -10.59 18.42
C VAL A 102 1.53 -9.62 19.23
N LYS A 103 2.80 -9.50 18.86
CA LYS A 103 3.78 -8.74 19.61
C LYS A 103 3.49 -7.23 19.50
N PRO A 104 3.33 -6.50 20.61
CA PRO A 104 3.25 -5.05 20.58
C PRO A 104 4.52 -4.44 20.00
N GLY A 105 4.37 -3.37 19.22
CA GLY A 105 5.51 -2.76 18.56
C GLY A 105 5.13 -1.80 17.43
N VAL A 106 6.15 -1.18 16.86
CA VAL A 106 6.02 -0.32 15.69
C VAL A 106 6.64 -1.03 14.50
N TYR A 107 5.80 -1.34 13.53
CA TYR A 107 6.15 -2.11 12.35
C TYR A 107 6.28 -1.22 11.13
N LYS A 108 7.25 -1.54 10.27
CA LYS A 108 7.51 -0.79 9.05
C LYS A 108 6.76 -1.43 7.90
N CYS A 109 6.02 -0.62 7.16
CA CYS A 109 5.27 -1.03 5.98
C CYS A 109 5.53 -0.03 4.87
N TRP A 110 5.44 -0.47 3.62
CA TRP A 110 5.58 0.44 2.49
C TRP A 110 4.93 -0.11 1.23
N ILE A 111 4.53 0.80 0.34
CA ILE A 111 4.04 0.50 -0.99
C ILE A 111 5.05 1.06 -1.98
N SER A 112 5.55 0.22 -2.88
CA SER A 112 6.38 0.65 -4.01
C SER A 112 5.56 0.54 -5.28
N ALA A 113 5.51 1.61 -6.07
CA ALA A 113 4.79 1.65 -7.33
C ALA A 113 5.80 1.68 -8.49
N LYS A 114 5.54 0.90 -9.53
CA LYS A 114 6.36 0.85 -10.74
C LYS A 114 5.50 0.79 -11.99
N MET A 115 5.98 1.34 -13.08
CA MET A 115 5.39 1.20 -14.41
C MET A 115 6.50 0.82 -15.38
N ASN A 116 6.42 -0.38 -15.96
CA ASN A 116 7.50 -0.95 -16.78
C ASN A 116 8.85 -0.90 -16.04
N GLU A 117 9.80 -0.12 -16.55
CA GLU A 117 11.13 0.10 -15.97
C GLU A 117 11.22 1.38 -15.12
N THR A 118 10.16 2.18 -15.09
CA THR A 118 10.09 3.45 -14.37
C THR A 118 9.61 3.24 -12.94
N ASP A 119 10.35 3.82 -11.98
CA ASP A 119 9.93 3.91 -10.59
C ASP A 119 8.91 5.04 -10.42
N LEU A 120 7.73 4.74 -9.88
CA LEU A 120 6.68 5.72 -9.58
C LEU A 120 6.74 6.20 -8.13
N GLY A 121 7.69 5.68 -7.34
CA GLY A 121 7.95 6.09 -5.98
C GLY A 121 7.56 5.06 -4.93
N VAL A 122 7.87 5.42 -3.68
CA VAL A 122 7.67 4.57 -2.51
C VAL A 122 6.98 5.37 -1.41
N HIS A 123 5.82 4.90 -0.99
CA HIS A 123 5.13 5.41 0.19
C HIS A 123 5.43 4.53 1.40
N LYS A 124 6.10 5.10 2.41
CA LYS A 124 6.45 4.39 3.66
C LYS A 124 5.53 4.84 4.79
N PHE A 125 5.07 3.89 5.59
CA PHE A 125 4.24 4.15 6.76
C PHE A 125 4.60 3.19 7.89
N LYS A 126 4.07 3.46 9.08
CA LYS A 126 4.29 2.63 10.27
C LYS A 126 2.95 2.24 10.87
N ILE A 127 2.84 0.99 11.30
CA ILE A 127 1.70 0.49 12.06
C ILE A 127 2.15 0.25 13.49
N LYS A 128 1.47 0.88 14.44
CA LYS A 128 1.70 0.64 15.87
C LYS A 128 0.66 -0.38 16.34
N ILE A 129 1.13 -1.51 16.84
CA ILE A 129 0.32 -2.50 17.56
C ILE A 129 0.57 -2.29 19.05
N LEU A 130 -0.51 -2.23 19.83
CA LEU A 130 -0.50 -1.99 21.27
C LEU A 130 -0.66 -3.30 22.03
#